data_AF-A0A917UW49-F1
#
_entry.id   AF-A0A917UW49-F1
#
_cell.length_a   1.000
_cell.length_b   1.000
_cell.length_c   1.000
_cell.angle_alpha   90.00
_cell.angle_beta   90.00
_cell.angle_gamma   90.00
#
_symmetry.space_group_name_H-M   'P 1'
#
loop_
_entity.id
_entity.type
_entity.pdbx_description
1 polymer ?
#
loop_
_entity_poly.entity_id
_entity_poly.type
_entity_poly.pdbx_seq_one_letter_code
_entity_poly.pdbx_strand_id
1 'polypeptide(L)'
;MRRSKVPAASCTDCHASTGEVDRILRAISITGALTDEQREGLTRIADRCPVHRSVHPAISVVTTLRATLDDQADAEPAQVD
;
A
#
# COMPACT_ATOMS: atom_id res chain seq x y z
N MET A 1 8.36 -3.96 6.87
CA MET A 1 8.70 -2.95 5.85
C MET A 1 10.07 -3.29 5.29
N ARG A 2 10.25 -3.32 3.97
CA ARG A 2 11.51 -3.75 3.32
C ARG A 2 12.03 -2.64 2.42
N ARG A 3 13.35 -2.38 2.46
CA ARG A 3 14.05 -1.47 1.54
C ARG A 3 14.97 -2.27 0.62
N SER A 4 15.04 -1.86 -0.64
CA SER A 4 15.92 -2.43 -1.67
C SER A 4 16.34 -1.34 -2.65
N LYS A 5 17.26 -1.64 -3.55
CA LYS A 5 17.54 -0.79 -4.72
C LYS A 5 16.98 -1.44 -5.97
N VAL A 6 16.52 -0.61 -6.91
CA VAL A 6 16.08 -1.05 -8.24
C VAL A 6 16.74 -0.17 -9.30
N PRO A 7 17.02 -0.69 -10.50
CA PRO A 7 17.50 0.13 -11.60
C PRO A 7 16.49 1.25 -11.91
N ALA A 8 16.97 2.47 -12.13
CA ALA A 8 16.14 3.63 -12.43
C ALA A 8 15.20 3.37 -13.63
N ALA A 9 15.68 2.67 -14.66
CA ALA A 9 14.89 2.27 -15.83
C ALA A 9 13.68 1.38 -15.52
N SER A 10 13.63 0.73 -14.35
CA SER A 10 12.50 -0.09 -13.89
C SER A 10 11.52 0.65 -12.97
N CYS A 11 11.78 1.92 -12.67
CA CYS A 11 10.87 2.75 -11.90
C CYS A 11 10.12 3.73 -12.82
N THR A 12 8.83 3.48 -13.04
CA THR A 12 7.97 4.35 -13.87
C THR A 12 7.60 5.67 -13.20
N ASP A 13 7.64 5.71 -11.86
CA ASP A 13 7.13 6.83 -11.07
C ASP A 13 8.26 7.66 -10.46
N CYS A 14 9.50 7.46 -10.93
CA CYS A 14 10.69 8.13 -10.46
C CYS A 14 11.18 9.17 -11.46
N HIS A 15 11.83 10.24 -10.98
CA HIS A 15 12.41 11.27 -11.84
C HIS A 15 13.77 10.84 -12.44
N ALA A 16 14.49 9.93 -11.79
CA ALA A 16 15.78 9.43 -12.26
C ALA A 16 15.60 8.44 -13.43
N SER A 17 16.34 8.65 -14.51
CA SER A 17 16.37 7.77 -15.70
C SER A 17 17.61 6.87 -15.78
N THR A 18 18.62 7.11 -14.94
CA THR A 18 19.87 6.33 -14.89
C THR A 18 20.26 6.03 -13.45
N GLY A 19 21.12 5.02 -13.24
CA GLY A 19 21.57 4.60 -11.91
C GLY A 19 20.55 3.73 -11.16
N GLU A 20 20.61 3.78 -9.84
CA GLU A 20 19.72 3.02 -8.94
C GLU A 20 18.83 3.96 -8.13
N VAL A 21 17.60 3.51 -7.88
CA VAL A 21 16.64 4.19 -7.02
C VAL A 21 16.36 3.33 -5.80
N ASP A 22 16.24 3.96 -4.63
CA ASP A 22 15.79 3.25 -3.45
C ASP A 22 14.31 2.92 -3.57
N ARG A 23 13.95 1.67 -3.32
CA ARG A 23 12.57 1.18 -3.28
C ARG A 23 12.20 0.72 -1.89
N ILE A 24 11.05 1.17 -1.42
CA ILE A 24 10.44 0.77 -0.16
C ILE A 24 9.18 -0.02 -0.46
N LEU A 25 9.10 -1.23 0.09
CA LEU A 25 7.95 -2.11 0.01
C LEU A 25 7.24 -2.10 1.36
N ARG A 26 5.93 -1.79 1.33
CA ARG A 26 5.04 -1.87 2.48
C ARG A 26 3.89 -2.81 2.16
N ALA A 27 3.58 -3.65 3.13
CA ALA A 27 2.39 -4.47 3.15
C ALA A 27 1.46 -3.93 4.24
N ILE A 28 0.18 -3.80 3.92
CA ILE A 28 -0.87 -3.43 4.87
C ILE A 28 -1.74 -4.66 5.09
N SER A 29 -1.94 -5.03 6.35
CA SER A 29 -2.90 -6.03 6.77
C SER A 29 -4.04 -5.30 7.48
N ILE A 30 -5.27 -5.56 7.08
CA ILE A 30 -6.45 -4.92 7.64
C ILE A 30 -7.38 -6.05 8.13
N THR A 31 -7.66 -6.06 9.43
CA THR A 31 -8.46 -7.10 10.07
C THR A 31 -9.81 -6.54 10.53
N GLY A 32 -10.86 -7.36 10.50
CA GLY A 32 -12.20 -7.03 10.98
C GLY A 32 -13.23 -6.80 9.86
N ALA A 33 -14.50 -6.64 10.25
CA ALA A 33 -15.61 -6.42 9.34
C ALA A 33 -15.52 -5.03 8.70
N LEU A 34 -14.96 -4.98 7.49
CA LEU A 34 -14.81 -3.77 6.70
C LEU A 34 -15.26 -4.06 5.28
N THR A 35 -16.09 -3.18 4.74
CA THR A 35 -16.49 -3.23 3.33
C THR A 35 -15.30 -2.93 2.42
N ASP A 36 -15.42 -3.31 1.15
CA ASP A 36 -14.39 -3.03 0.15
C ASP A 36 -14.11 -1.53 0.02
N GLU A 37 -15.13 -0.68 0.12
CA GLU A 37 -14.97 0.77 0.10
C GLU A 37 -14.17 1.29 1.29
N GLN A 38 -14.34 0.69 2.48
CA GLN A 38 -13.59 1.05 3.67
C GLN A 38 -12.12 0.62 3.52
N ARG A 39 -11.86 -0.56 2.96
CA ARG A 39 -10.51 -1.07 2.69
C ARG A 39 -9.78 -0.22 1.65
N GLU A 40 -10.47 0.18 0.59
CA GLU A 40 -9.95 1.13 -0.40
C GLU A 40 -9.65 2.49 0.22
N GLY A 41 -10.56 2.99 1.08
CA GLY A 41 -10.38 4.24 1.81
C GLY A 41 -9.11 4.22 2.66
N LEU A 42 -8.91 3.16 3.44
CA LEU A 42 -7.71 2.96 4.27
C LEU A 42 -6.44 2.87 3.43
N THR A 43 -6.47 2.13 2.32
CA THR A 43 -5.35 2.02 1.38
C THR A 43 -4.98 3.39 0.81
N ARG A 44 -5.97 4.18 0.39
CA ARG A 44 -5.79 5.54 -0.14
C ARG A 44 -5.21 6.50 0.91
N ILE A 45 -5.63 6.38 2.18
CA ILE A 45 -5.06 7.15 3.29
C ILE A 45 -3.59 6.77 3.49
N ALA A 46 -3.27 5.48 3.46
CA ALA A 46 -1.90 5.00 3.61
C ALA A 46 -0.98 5.50 2.47
N ASP A 47 -1.49 5.69 1.26
CA ASP A 47 -0.74 6.25 0.13
C ASP A 47 -0.54 7.78 0.21
N ARG A 48 -1.32 8.48 1.05
CA ARG A 48 -1.12 9.89 1.38
C ARG A 48 -0.15 10.12 2.54
N CYS A 49 0.57 9.10 2.97
CA CYS A 49 1.46 9.18 4.11
C CYS A 49 2.50 10.33 3.94
N PRO A 50 2.65 11.23 4.94
CA PRO A 50 3.50 12.42 4.84
C PRO A 50 4.97 12.13 4.48
N VAL A 51 5.44 10.92 4.74
CA VAL A 51 6.77 10.44 4.34
C VAL A 51 6.99 10.51 2.83
N HIS A 52 5.94 10.38 2.01
CA HIS A 52 6.06 10.58 0.57
C HIS A 52 6.50 12.01 0.24
N ARG A 53 6.07 13.03 1.00
CA ARG A 53 6.43 14.44 0.74
C ARG A 53 7.88 14.78 1.09
N SER A 54 8.47 14.09 2.05
CA SER A 54 9.82 14.41 2.55
C SER A 54 10.97 13.72 1.80
N VAL A 55 10.66 12.79 0.89
CA VAL A 55 11.66 11.84 0.35
C VAL A 55 11.58 11.69 -1.20
N HIS A 56 10.62 12.35 -1.85
CA HIS A 56 10.12 11.97 -3.18
C HIS A 56 11.04 12.09 -4.41
N PRO A 57 12.09 12.93 -4.51
CA PRO A 57 12.85 12.92 -5.75
C PRO A 57 13.74 11.66 -5.88
N ALA A 58 14.00 10.92 -4.80
CA ALA A 58 15.02 9.85 -4.78
C ALA A 58 14.51 8.45 -4.41
N ILE A 59 13.25 8.27 -3.98
CA ILE A 59 12.77 6.98 -3.46
C ILE A 59 11.40 6.62 -4.04
N SER A 60 11.25 5.37 -4.49
CA SER A 60 10.00 4.73 -4.92
C SER A 60 9.36 4.00 -3.74
N VAL A 61 8.08 4.26 -3.45
CA VAL A 61 7.34 3.55 -2.40
C VAL A 61 6.20 2.76 -3.02
N VAL A 62 6.10 1.46 -2.70
CA VAL A 62 5.08 0.56 -3.22
C VAL A 62 4.29 -0.02 -2.05
N THR A 63 2.98 0.21 -2.04
CA THR A 63 2.04 -0.35 -1.07
C THR A 63 1.36 -1.59 -1.67
N THR A 64 1.24 -2.66 -0.88
CA THR A 64 0.46 -3.85 -1.22
C THR A 64 -0.52 -4.14 -0.09
N LEU A 65 -1.76 -4.49 -0.43
CA LEU A 65 -2.72 -5.03 0.54
C LEU A 65 -2.45 -6.53 0.68
N ARG A 66 -2.28 -7.00 1.92
CA ARG A 66 -2.27 -8.43 2.23
C ARG A 66 -3.67 -8.82 2.67
N ALA A 67 -4.32 -9.68 1.90
CA ALA A 67 -5.53 -10.35 2.35
C ALA A 67 -5.19 -11.12 3.63
N THR A 68 -5.89 -10.80 4.71
CA THR A 68 -5.95 -11.62 5.92
C THR A 68 -7.05 -12.65 5.71
N LEU A 69 -6.84 -13.89 6.16
CA LEU A 69 -7.80 -15.00 6.05
C LEU A 69 -9.10 -14.76 6.84
N ASP A 70 -9.21 -13.62 7.54
CA ASP A 70 -10.36 -13.21 8.36
C ASP A 70 -11.54 -12.66 7.53
N ASP A 71 -11.39 -12.49 6.22
CA ASP A 71 -12.44 -11.97 5.32
C ASP A 71 -13.57 -12.98 5.02
N GLN A 72 -13.61 -14.14 5.70
CA GLN A 72 -14.59 -15.22 5.45
C GLN A 72 -15.42 -15.65 6.67
N ALA A 73 -15.29 -15.01 7.84
CA ALA A 73 -15.93 -15.54 9.06
C ALA A 73 -17.27 -14.91 9.47
N ASP A 74 -17.61 -13.67 9.08
CA ASP A 74 -18.80 -13.00 9.62
C ASP A 74 -19.57 -12.17 8.58
N ALA A 75 -19.95 -12.80 7.47
CA ALA A 75 -21.16 -12.37 6.76
C ALA A 75 -22.38 -13.05 7.42
N GLU A 76 -22.67 -12.72 8.68
CA GLU A 76 -24.00 -12.98 9.24
C GLU A 76 -24.92 -11.87 8.71
N PRO A 77 -25.95 -12.20 7.91
CA PRO A 77 -26.88 -11.19 7.43
C PRO A 77 -27.72 -10.72 8.62
N ALA A 78 -27.47 -9.50 9.07
CA ALA A 78 -28.39 -8.78 9.94
C ALA A 78 -29.69 -8.49 9.17
N GLN A 79 -30.55 -9.50 9.04
CA GLN A 79 -31.99 -9.31 8.86
C GLN A 79 -32.55 -8.86 10.20
N VAL A 80 -32.92 -7.59 10.28
CA VAL A 80 -33.78 -7.05 11.33
C VAL A 80 -35.17 -6.90 10.71
N ASP A 81 -36.10 -7.73 11.20
CA ASP A 81 -37.55 -7.52 11.13
C ASP A 81 -37.98 -6.48 12.19
#